data_AF-A0A063KNN3-F1
#
_entry.id   AF-A0A063KNN3-F1
#
_cell.length_a   1.000
_cell.length_b   1.000
_cell.length_c   1.000
_cell.angle_alpha   90.00
_cell.angle_beta   90.00
_cell.angle_gamma   90.00
#
_symmetry.space_group_name_H-M   'P 1'
#
loop_
_entity.id
_entity.type
_entity.pdbx_description
1 polymer ?
#
loop_
_entity_poly.entity_id
_entity_poly.type
_entity_poly.pdbx_seq_one_letter_code
_entity_poly.pdbx_strand_id
1 'polypeptide(L)'
;MGMWELVIVLIVGLVVLGPERLPVAIRTVSRWIKTAKSLANSVKAEVSEELRVHELHENLKKAEQQNLKDLSPELQNSLSELQQAAQSVTHSYKKQPPKTENNQHIDEKK
;
A
#
# COMPACT_ATOMS: atom_id res chain seq x y z
N MET A 1 -19.08 26.26 4.35
CA MET A 1 -19.96 25.64 3.34
C MET A 1 -21.10 24.98 4.09
N GLY A 2 -22.31 25.52 3.94
CA GLY A 2 -23.41 25.32 4.90
C GLY A 2 -24.48 24.38 4.38
N MET A 3 -25.33 23.89 5.29
CA MET A 3 -26.49 23.01 4.99
C MET A 3 -27.36 23.50 3.82
N TRP A 4 -27.38 24.81 3.57
CA TRP A 4 -28.08 25.42 2.43
C TRP A 4 -27.60 24.92 1.06
N GLU A 5 -26.31 24.63 0.91
CA GLU A 5 -25.74 24.08 -0.33
C GLU A 5 -26.30 22.68 -0.62
N LEU A 6 -26.42 21.83 0.42
CA LEU A 6 -27.04 20.51 0.28
C LEU A 6 -28.51 20.60 -0.13
N VAL A 7 -29.25 21.60 0.37
CA VAL A 7 -30.64 21.85 -0.03
C VAL A 7 -30.72 22.22 -1.50
N ILE A 8 -29.83 23.09 -1.99
CA ILE A 8 -29.77 23.46 -3.41
C ILE A 8 -29.46 22.23 -4.27
N VAL A 9 -28.44 21.44 -3.90
CA VAL A 9 -28.07 20.22 -4.63
C VAL A 9 -29.22 19.20 -4.62
N LEU A 10 -29.95 19.07 -3.50
CA LEU A 10 -31.13 18.21 -3.42
C LEU A 10 -32.21 18.67 -4.40
N ILE A 11 -32.53 19.96 -4.42
CA ILE A 11 -33.54 20.53 -5.33
C ILE A 11 -33.13 20.29 -6.78
N VAL A 12 -31.88 20.59 -7.14
CA VAL A 12 -31.36 20.35 -8.50
C VAL A 12 -31.45 18.86 -8.85
N GLY A 13 -31.07 17.97 -7.94
CA GLY A 13 -31.19 16.53 -8.12
C GLY A 13 -32.64 16.08 -8.35
N LEU A 14 -33.59 16.64 -7.62
CA LEU A 14 -35.03 16.36 -7.80
C LEU A 14 -35.57 16.88 -9.12
N VAL A 15 -35.12 18.04 -9.60
CA VAL A 15 -35.58 18.62 -10.88
C VAL A 15 -34.98 17.88 -12.08
N VAL A 16 -33.67 17.59 -12.03
CA VAL A 16 -32.95 16.94 -13.14
C VAL A 16 -33.36 15.47 -13.27
N LEU A 17 -33.33 14.74 -12.16
CA LEU A 17 -33.58 13.31 -12.17
C LEU A 17 -35.06 12.99 -11.94
N GLY A 18 -35.82 13.86 -11.26
CA GLY A 18 -37.20 13.61 -10.86
C GLY A 18 -37.29 12.94 -9.47
N PRO A 19 -38.27 13.31 -8.63
CA PRO A 19 -38.44 12.76 -7.28
C PRO A 19 -38.65 11.25 -7.26
N GLU A 20 -39.29 10.70 -8.29
CA GLU A 20 -39.57 9.27 -8.43
C GLU A 20 -38.31 8.43 -8.69
N ARG A 21 -37.27 9.01 -9.30
CA ARG A 21 -36.12 8.27 -9.82
C ARG A 21 -34.88 8.38 -8.94
N LEU A 22 -34.75 9.47 -8.17
CA LEU A 22 -33.72 9.66 -7.15
C LEU A 22 -33.64 8.48 -6.14
N PRO A 23 -34.74 8.00 -5.52
CA PRO A 23 -34.68 6.89 -4.59
C PRO A 23 -34.28 5.57 -5.27
N VAL A 24 -34.63 5.39 -6.55
CA VAL A 24 -34.24 4.22 -7.33
C VAL A 24 -32.74 4.24 -7.61
N ALA A 25 -32.17 5.39 -8.00
CA ALA A 25 -30.73 5.55 -8.25
C ALA A 25 -29.88 5.27 -7.00
N ILE A 26 -30.28 5.79 -5.83
CA ILE A 26 -29.59 5.52 -4.56
C ILE A 26 -29.60 4.02 -4.24
N ARG A 27 -30.74 3.33 -4.44
CA ARG A 27 -30.84 1.89 -4.19
C ARG A 27 -29.91 1.10 -5.11
N THR A 28 -29.81 1.48 -6.38
CA THR A 28 -28.91 0.83 -7.34
C THR A 28 -27.45 1.01 -6.95
N VAL A 29 -27.04 2.26 -6.71
CA VAL A 29 -25.65 2.60 -6.33
C VAL A 29 -25.27 1.97 -5.00
N SER A 30 -26.14 2.06 -3.99
CA SER A 30 -25.89 1.46 -2.68
C SER A 30 -25.81 -0.07 -2.73
N ARG A 31 -26.61 -0.72 -3.57
CA ARG A 31 -26.52 -2.16 -3.80
C ARG A 31 -25.18 -2.53 -4.43
N TRP A 32 -24.71 -1.78 -5.41
CA TRP A 32 -23.40 -2.04 -6.05
C TRP A 32 -22.24 -1.85 -5.08
N ILE A 33 -22.26 -0.76 -4.30
CA ILE A 33 -21.27 -0.51 -3.25
C ILE A 33 -21.29 -1.63 -2.20
N LYS A 34 -22.48 -2.06 -1.77
CA LYS A 34 -22.63 -3.13 -0.79
C LYS A 34 -22.11 -4.46 -1.32
N THR A 35 -22.41 -4.79 -2.57
CA THR A 35 -21.88 -5.99 -3.22
C THR A 35 -20.36 -5.93 -3.33
N ALA A 36 -19.79 -4.82 -3.81
CA ALA A 36 -18.34 -4.65 -3.90
C ALA A 36 -17.65 -4.75 -2.54
N LYS A 37 -18.23 -4.13 -1.50
CA LYS A 37 -17.75 -4.23 -0.12
C LYS A 37 -17.84 -5.65 0.42
N SER A 38 -18.93 -6.36 0.13
CA SER A 38 -19.12 -7.75 0.55
C SER A 38 -18.09 -8.66 -0.11
N LEU A 39 -17.86 -8.51 -1.41
CA LEU A 39 -16.84 -9.27 -2.13
C LEU A 39 -15.43 -9.00 -1.57
N ALA A 40 -15.10 -7.72 -1.32
CA ALA A 40 -13.83 -7.36 -0.69
C ALA A 40 -13.68 -7.96 0.73
N ASN A 41 -14.78 -8.05 1.48
CA ASN A 41 -14.80 -8.65 2.81
C ASN A 41 -14.72 -10.18 2.77
N SER A 42 -15.39 -10.85 1.83
CA SER A 42 -15.32 -12.29 1.63
C SER A 42 -13.92 -12.72 1.18
N VAL A 43 -13.32 -12.01 0.23
CA VAL A 43 -11.94 -12.24 -0.19
C VAL A 43 -10.95 -11.95 0.94
N LYS A 44 -11.19 -10.94 1.78
CA LYS A 44 -10.38 -10.74 3.00
C LYS A 44 -10.56 -11.88 3.99
N ALA A 45 -11.78 -12.39 4.17
CA ALA A 45 -12.08 -13.45 5.13
C ALA A 45 -11.44 -14.78 4.71
N GLU A 46 -11.59 -15.20 3.46
CA GLU A 46 -10.98 -16.44 2.93
C GLU A 46 -9.44 -16.36 2.86
N VAL A 47 -8.88 -15.19 2.54
CA VAL A 47 -7.41 -15.01 2.45
C VAL A 47 -6.77 -14.82 3.84
N SER A 48 -7.54 -14.44 4.87
CA SER A 48 -7.04 -14.27 6.24
C SER A 48 -6.91 -15.58 7.03
N GLU A 49 -7.43 -16.69 6.49
CA GLU A 49 -7.38 -17.98 7.16
C GLU A 49 -6.04 -18.72 6.92
N GLU A 50 -5.32 -18.52 5.79
CA GLU A 50 -4.02 -19.21 5.56
C GLU A 50 -2.87 -18.42 4.86
N LEU A 51 -3.08 -17.36 4.06
CA LEU A 51 -2.00 -16.79 3.21
C LEU A 51 -2.09 -15.27 3.01
N ARG A 52 -1.80 -14.46 4.05
CA ARG A 52 -1.86 -12.99 3.95
C ARG A 52 -0.71 -12.25 4.60
N VAL A 53 0.50 -12.47 4.11
CA VAL A 53 1.61 -11.52 4.39
C VAL A 53 2.28 -11.02 3.12
N HIS A 54 2.40 -11.82 2.06
CA HIS A 54 3.21 -11.43 0.90
C HIS A 54 2.51 -10.51 -0.11
N GLU A 55 1.23 -10.74 -0.42
CA GLU A 55 0.57 -9.99 -1.51
C GLU A 55 -0.06 -8.67 -1.07
N LEU A 56 -0.50 -8.57 0.18
CA LEU A 56 -0.83 -7.27 0.76
C LEU A 56 0.40 -6.36 0.74
N HIS A 57 1.58 -6.90 1.03
CA HIS A 57 2.81 -6.13 1.04
C HIS A 57 3.15 -5.60 -0.35
N GLU A 58 3.05 -6.39 -1.41
CA GLU A 58 3.28 -5.92 -2.78
C GLU A 58 2.24 -4.89 -3.23
N ASN A 59 0.95 -5.08 -2.90
CA ASN A 59 -0.09 -4.11 -3.25
C ASN A 59 0.02 -2.80 -2.45
N LEU A 60 0.41 -2.87 -1.17
CA LEU A 60 0.72 -1.68 -0.36
C LEU A 60 2.01 -1.01 -0.85
N LYS A 61 3.07 -1.78 -1.12
CA LYS A 61 4.36 -1.28 -1.60
C LYS A 61 4.25 -0.65 -2.99
N LYS A 62 3.36 -1.14 -3.85
CA LYS A 62 3.11 -0.55 -5.17
C LYS A 62 2.26 0.71 -5.08
N ALA A 63 1.26 0.74 -4.19
CA ALA A 63 0.51 1.96 -3.88
C ALA A 63 1.41 3.02 -3.23
N GLU A 64 2.32 2.60 -2.35
CA GLU A 64 3.39 3.42 -1.77
C GLU A 64 4.31 3.92 -2.88
N GLN A 65 4.87 3.07 -3.74
CA GLN A 65 5.71 3.48 -4.88
C GLN A 65 5.02 4.46 -5.84
N GLN A 66 3.72 4.30 -6.05
CA GLN A 66 2.96 5.19 -6.91
C GLN A 66 2.71 6.53 -6.22
N ASN A 67 2.46 6.52 -4.91
CA ASN A 67 2.44 7.73 -4.10
C ASN A 67 3.83 8.40 -4.06
N LEU A 68 4.91 7.62 -3.87
CA LEU A 68 6.34 8.00 -3.93
C LEU A 68 6.72 8.73 -5.23
N LYS A 69 6.13 8.34 -6.36
CA LYS A 69 6.31 9.02 -7.66
C LYS A 69 5.58 10.35 -7.75
N ASP A 70 4.53 10.53 -6.96
CA ASP A 70 3.71 11.75 -6.89
C ASP A 70 4.13 12.71 -5.75
N LEU A 71 5.18 12.42 -4.96
CA LEU A 71 5.65 13.35 -3.91
C LEU A 71 6.67 14.37 -4.44
N SER A 72 6.56 15.57 -3.86
CA SER A 72 7.47 16.71 -4.02
C SER A 72 8.94 16.30 -3.91
N PRO A 73 9.87 16.92 -4.68
CA PRO A 73 11.31 16.60 -4.68
C PRO A 73 11.95 16.56 -3.28
N GLU A 74 11.36 17.26 -2.31
CA GLU A 74 11.76 17.23 -0.90
C GLU A 74 11.77 15.82 -0.30
N LEU A 75 10.74 15.01 -0.57
CA LEU A 75 10.64 13.66 -0.01
C LEU A 75 11.55 12.64 -0.72
N GLN A 76 11.84 12.86 -2.00
CA GLN A 76 12.84 12.06 -2.71
C GLN A 76 14.24 12.24 -2.11
N ASN A 77 14.57 13.47 -1.71
CA ASN A 77 15.82 13.76 -1.02
C ASN A 77 15.88 13.10 0.36
N SER A 78 14.79 13.18 1.14
CA SER A 78 14.70 12.51 2.44
C SER A 78 14.84 10.99 2.33
N LEU A 79 14.23 10.37 1.31
CA LEU A 79 14.35 8.92 1.09
C LEU A 79 15.76 8.51 0.66
N SER A 80 16.44 9.34 -0.13
CA SER A 80 17.84 9.12 -0.52
C SER A 80 18.78 9.19 0.68
N GLU A 81 18.63 10.20 1.54
CA GLU A 81 19.41 10.36 2.77
C GLU A 81 19.18 9.19 3.75
N LEU A 82 17.92 8.77 3.92
CA LEU A 82 17.57 7.60 4.71
C LEU A 82 18.16 6.30 4.13
N GLN A 83 18.14 6.14 2.80
CA GLN A 83 18.74 4.98 2.13
C GLN A 83 20.26 4.97 2.32
N GLN A 84 20.92 6.12 2.29
CA GLN A 84 22.36 6.25 2.50
C GLN A 84 22.76 5.97 3.96
N ALA A 85 21.96 6.44 4.92
CA ALA A 85 22.11 6.12 6.34
C ALA A 85 21.88 4.63 6.62
N ALA A 86 20.89 4.00 5.99
CA ALA A 86 20.64 2.56 6.14
C ALA A 86 21.78 1.71 5.55
N GLN A 87 22.38 2.14 4.44
CA GLN A 87 23.51 1.45 3.82
C GLN A 87 24.81 1.57 4.62
N SER A 88 25.09 2.74 5.19
CA SER A 88 26.30 2.96 6.00
C SER A 88 26.29 2.11 7.28
N VAL A 89 25.11 1.92 7.90
CA VAL A 89 24.94 1.03 9.05
C VAL A 89 25.10 -0.44 8.65
N THR A 90 24.53 -0.86 7.52
CA THR A 90 24.65 -2.25 7.01
C THR A 90 26.09 -2.61 6.64
N HIS A 91 26.83 -1.69 6.01
CA HIS A 91 28.20 -1.95 5.57
C HIS A 91 29.19 -1.99 6.75
N SER A 92 28.94 -1.18 7.78
CA SER A 92 29.74 -1.18 9.01
C SER A 92 29.55 -2.48 9.81
N TYR A 93 28.39 -3.13 9.70
CA TYR A 93 28.13 -4.42 10.35
C TYR A 93 28.74 -5.62 9.59
N LYS A 94 28.90 -5.53 8.26
CA LYS A 94 29.46 -6.63 7.43
C LYS A 94 30.99 -6.70 7.44
N LYS A 95 31.71 -5.65 7.87
CA LYS A 95 33.19 -5.57 7.77
C LYS A 95 33.99 -6.09 8.98
N GLN A 96 33.38 -6.56 10.07
CA GLN A 96 34.12 -7.24 11.13
C GLN A 96 33.20 -8.18 11.93
N PRO A 97 33.42 -9.52 11.89
CA PRO A 97 34.00 -10.24 13.05
C PRO A 97 34.86 -11.48 12.62
N PRO A 98 35.35 -12.37 13.52
CA PRO A 98 36.76 -12.53 13.94
C PRO A 98 37.51 -13.75 13.32
N LYS A 99 38.85 -13.74 13.49
CA LYS A 99 39.83 -14.79 13.11
C LYS A 99 39.58 -16.15 13.79
N THR A 100 39.77 -17.26 13.07
CA THR A 100 40.16 -18.61 13.57
C THR A 100 40.66 -19.42 12.35
N GLU A 101 41.96 -19.51 12.03
CA GLU A 101 43.04 -20.31 12.64
C GLU A 101 42.90 -21.84 12.45
N ASN A 102 43.79 -22.43 11.62
CA ASN A 102 44.69 -23.56 11.96
C ASN A 102 44.93 -24.59 10.80
N ASN A 103 46.20 -24.65 10.33
CA ASN A 103 47.06 -25.79 9.89
C ASN A 103 46.50 -26.95 9.02
N GLN A 104 47.24 -27.66 8.15
CA GLN A 104 48.67 -27.95 7.88
C GLN A 104 48.72 -28.62 6.49
N HIS A 105 49.67 -28.32 5.59
CA HIS A 105 50.86 -29.15 5.26
C HIS A 105 50.50 -30.63 4.93
N ILE A 106 50.79 -31.18 3.73
CA ILE A 106 52.05 -31.86 3.39
C ILE A 106 52.22 -31.98 1.87
N ASP A 107 53.39 -31.55 1.40
CA ASP A 107 54.07 -31.84 0.14
C ASP A 107 54.28 -33.35 -0.09
N GLU A 108 54.13 -33.87 -1.31
CA GLU A 108 55.13 -34.85 -1.81
C GLU A 108 55.15 -34.96 -3.35
N LYS A 109 56.32 -34.67 -3.92
CA LYS A 109 56.80 -35.06 -5.25
C LYS A 109 56.69 -36.58 -5.46
N LYS A 110 56.36 -37.01 -6.68
CA LYS A 110 57.24 -37.81 -7.55
C LYS A 110 56.73 -37.88 -8.98
#